data_AF-A0A955CL39-F1
#
_entry.id   AF-A0A955CL39-F1
#
_cell.length_a   1.000
_cell.length_b   1.000
_cell.length_c   1.000
_cell.angle_alpha   90.00
_cell.angle_beta   90.00
_cell.angle_gamma   90.00
#
_symmetry.space_group_name_H-M   'P 1'
#
loop_
_entity.id
_entity.type
_entity.pdbx_description
1 polymer ?
#
loop_
_entity_poly.entity_id
_entity_poly.type
_entity_poly.pdbx_seq_one_letter_code
_entity_poly.pdbx_strand_id
1 'polypeptide(L)' 'TRGWTFTIYDEAYNYGFPQEMSHFVDCVLNDKQPLVTGEDGRAVLELVFAAYESARTGRRVELPFKTNAAKPIDLWKPVR' A
#
# COMPACT_ATOMS: atom_id res chain seq x y z
N THR A 1 22.34 -17.57 -16.25
CA THR A 1 22.88 -16.99 -15.00
C THR A 1 21.84 -17.18 -13.91
N ARG A 2 22.23 -17.68 -12.73
CA ARG A 2 21.33 -17.92 -11.58
C ARG A 2 21.29 -16.64 -10.73
N GLY A 3 20.16 -15.93 -10.71
CA GLY A 3 19.89 -14.80 -9.80
C GLY A 3 19.60 -13.46 -10.46
N TRP A 4 19.17 -12.49 -9.64
CA TRP A 4 19.00 -11.07 -9.98
C TRP A 4 20.35 -10.53 -10.43
N THR A 5 20.51 -10.35 -11.73
CA THR A 5 21.75 -9.85 -12.31
C THR A 5 21.51 -8.37 -12.62
N PHE A 6 22.28 -7.50 -11.98
CA PHE A 6 22.29 -6.03 -12.03
C PHE A 6 21.39 -5.28 -11.03
N THR A 7 22.01 -4.44 -10.20
CA THR A 7 21.34 -3.38 -9.43
C THR A 7 20.84 -2.32 -10.40
N ILE A 8 19.60 -1.85 -10.25
CA ILE A 8 19.10 -0.72 -11.05
C ILE A 8 20.05 0.46 -10.85
N TYR A 9 20.52 1.04 -11.96
CA TYR A 9 21.28 2.29 -11.94
C TYR A 9 20.37 3.41 -11.46
N ASP A 10 20.77 4.13 -10.40
CA ASP A 10 19.98 5.16 -9.73
C ASP A 10 18.54 4.71 -9.38
N GLU A 11 18.46 3.66 -8.56
CA GLU A 11 17.21 3.02 -8.16
C GLU A 11 16.19 3.98 -7.57
N ALA A 12 16.62 4.92 -6.73
CA ALA A 12 15.72 5.89 -6.12
C ALA A 12 15.05 6.78 -7.16
N TYR A 13 15.79 7.23 -8.17
CA TYR A 13 15.26 8.02 -9.27
C TYR A 13 14.33 7.20 -10.17
N ASN A 14 14.69 5.96 -10.46
CA ASN A 14 13.89 5.07 -11.32
C ASN A 14 12.58 4.62 -10.67
N TYR A 15 12.54 4.48 -9.33
CA TYR A 15 11.31 4.22 -8.59
C TYR A 15 10.43 5.47 -8.40
N GLY A 16 10.94 6.65 -8.72
CA GLY A 16 10.12 7.87 -8.74
C GLY A 16 10.10 8.66 -7.43
N PHE A 17 10.90 8.31 -6.41
CA PHE A 17 10.87 9.02 -5.12
C PHE A 17 11.15 10.53 -5.25
N PRO A 18 12.13 10.98 -6.07
CA PRO A 18 12.33 12.42 -6.27
C PRO A 18 11.11 13.14 -6.86
N GLN A 19 10.40 12.48 -7.77
CA GLN A 19 9.21 13.01 -8.45
C GLN A 19 8.02 13.08 -7.49
N GLU A 20 7.81 12.02 -6.69
CA GLU A 20 6.81 12.00 -5.62
C GLU A 20 7.03 13.14 -4.62
N MET A 21 8.27 13.31 -4.15
CA MET A 21 8.60 14.37 -3.20
C MET A 21 8.47 15.77 -3.82
N SER A 22 8.89 15.94 -5.08
CA SER A 22 8.70 17.21 -5.81
C SER A 22 7.21 17.57 -5.93
N HIS A 23 6.36 16.60 -6.28
CA HIS A 23 4.90 16.78 -6.34
C HIS A 23 4.31 17.12 -4.97
N PHE A 24 4.74 16.44 -3.91
CA PHE A 24 4.29 16.73 -2.56
C PHE A 24 4.63 18.17 -2.13
N VAL A 25 5.86 18.61 -2.38
CA VAL A 25 6.29 19.98 -2.08
C VAL A 25 5.49 21.01 -2.89
N ASP A 26 5.27 20.77 -4.18
CA ASP A 26 4.43 21.65 -5.01
C ASP A 26 2.99 21.76 -4.50
N CYS A 27 2.40 20.64 -4.04
CA CYS A 27 1.06 20.64 -3.45
C CYS A 27 1.00 21.46 -2.17
N VAL A 28 1.99 21.32 -1.29
CA VAL A 28 2.06 22.09 -0.03
C VAL A 28 2.27 23.58 -0.29
N LEU A 29 3.17 23.94 -1.21
CA LEU A 29 3.48 25.35 -1.50
C LEU A 29 2.33 26.09 -2.19
N ASN A 30 1.57 25.40 -3.03
CA ASN A 30 0.56 26.01 -3.89
C ASN A 30 -0.88 25.63 -3.51
N ASP A 31 -1.08 25.01 -2.34
CA ASP A 31 -2.38 24.58 -1.83
C ASP A 31 -3.17 23.72 -2.86
N LYS A 32 -2.45 22.82 -3.55
CA LYS A 32 -3.05 21.91 -4.54
C LYS A 32 -3.43 20.60 -3.88
N GLN A 33 -4.52 20.00 -4.36
CA GLN A 33 -4.89 18.64 -3.98
C GLN A 33 -3.84 17.65 -4.51
N PRO A 34 -3.25 16.79 -3.66
CA PRO A 34 -2.35 15.74 -4.10
C PRO A 34 -3.04 14.74 -5.03
N LEU A 35 -2.29 14.14 -5.96
CA LEU A 35 -2.81 13.08 -6.85
C LEU A 35 -3.24 11.83 -6.08
N VAL A 36 -2.57 11.55 -4.96
CA VAL A 36 -2.90 10.46 -4.04
C VAL A 36 -3.26 11.08 -2.71
N THR A 37 -4.46 10.78 -2.24
CA THR A 37 -5.10 11.36 -1.05
C THR A 37 -5.08 10.39 0.13
N GLY A 38 -5.54 10.85 1.30
CA GLY A 38 -5.69 9.97 2.47
C GLY A 38 -6.75 8.90 2.26
N GLU A 39 -7.77 9.19 1.47
CA GLU A 39 -8.86 8.31 1.09
C GLU A 39 -8.36 7.12 0.26
N ASP A 40 -7.42 7.37 -0.65
CA ASP A 40 -6.76 6.30 -1.42
C ASP A 40 -5.96 5.38 -0.49
N GLY A 41 -5.21 5.96 0.45
CA GLY A 41 -4.50 5.20 1.48
C GLY A 41 -5.44 4.35 2.35
N ARG A 42 -6.61 4.88 2.71
CA ARG A 42 -7.64 4.15 3.45
C ARG A 42 -8.23 2.99 2.64
N ALA A 43 -8.49 3.19 1.35
CA ALA A 43 -9.00 2.13 0.46
C ALA A 43 -7.97 1.00 0.28
N VAL A 44 -6.68 1.35 0.14
CA VAL A 44 -5.59 0.36 0.10
C VAL A 44 -5.51 -0.42 1.40
N LEU A 45 -5.62 0.27 2.54
CA LEU A 45 -5.59 -0.40 3.85
C LEU A 45 -6.73 -1.39 3.97
N GLU A 46 -7.96 -1.00 3.63
CA GLU A 46 -9.13 -1.87 3.60
C GLU A 46 -8.90 -3.13 2.74
N LEU A 47 -8.36 -2.95 1.53
CA LEU A 47 -8.02 -4.04 0.63
C LEU A 47 -6.99 -5.00 1.25
N VAL A 48 -5.95 -4.47 1.91
CA VAL A 48 -4.94 -5.29 2.59
C VAL A 48 -5.59 -6.11 3.71
N PHE A 49 -6.44 -5.51 4.55
CA PHE A 49 -7.16 -6.27 5.58
C PHE A 49 -8.05 -7.37 4.96
N ALA A 50 -8.79 -7.08 3.89
CA ALA A 50 -9.60 -8.06 3.18
C ALA A 50 -8.75 -9.20 2.58
N ALA A 51 -7.55 -8.90 2.09
CA ALA A 51 -6.62 -9.90 1.55
C ALA A 51 -6.13 -10.89 2.63
N TYR A 52 -5.86 -10.41 3.85
CA TYR A 52 -5.48 -11.30 4.95
C TYR A 52 -6.65 -12.17 5.43
N GLU A 53 -7.87 -11.64 5.45
CA GLU A 53 -9.09 -12.43 5.72
C GLU A 53 -9.32 -13.50 4.65
N SER A 54 -9.14 -13.15 3.37
CA SER A 54 -9.17 -14.08 2.24
C SER A 54 -8.12 -15.18 2.39
N ALA A 55 -6.89 -14.83 2.76
CA ALA A 55 -5.81 -15.79 2.99
C ALA A 55 -6.11 -16.76 4.14
N ARG A 56 -6.77 -16.30 5.22
CA ARG A 56 -7.20 -17.19 6.32
C ARG A 56 -8.32 -18.12 5.90
N THR A 57 -9.33 -17.60 5.21
CA THR A 57 -10.57 -18.33 4.91
C THR A 57 -10.46 -19.19 3.65
N GLY A 58 -9.49 -18.91 2.78
CA GLY A 58 -9.39 -19.52 1.44
C GLY A 58 -10.55 -19.13 0.53
N ARG A 59 -11.24 -18.01 0.79
CA ARG A 59 -12.44 -17.57 0.08
C ARG A 59 -12.32 -16.13 -0.39
N ARG A 60 -13.06 -15.80 -1.45
CA ARG A 60 -13.23 -14.42 -1.90
C ARG A 60 -13.89 -13.58 -0.80
N VAL A 61 -13.31 -12.41 -0.52
CA VAL A 61 -13.86 -11.38 0.36
C VAL A 61 -14.38 -10.24 -0.52
N GLU A 62 -15.59 -9.77 -0.27
CA GLU A 62 -16.18 -8.63 -0.98
C GLU A 62 -15.81 -7.30 -0.31
N LEU A 63 -15.80 -6.24 -1.10
CA LEU A 63 -15.62 -4.87 -0.64
C LEU A 63 -16.97 -4.12 -0.69
N PRO A 64 -17.28 -3.25 0.27
CA PRO A 64 -16.39 -2.80 1.33
C PRO A 64 -16.22 -3.79 2.50
N PHE A 65 -14.99 -3.92 2.99
CA PHE A 65 -14.63 -4.82 4.09
C PHE A 65 -14.41 -4.06 5.40
N LYS A 66 -15.00 -4.53 6.49
CA LYS A 66 -14.87 -3.92 7.83
C LYS A 66 -14.36 -4.95 8.82
N THR A 67 -13.48 -4.50 9.71
CA THR A 67 -12.86 -5.34 10.73
C THR A 67 -12.46 -4.53 11.95
N ASN A 68 -12.39 -5.19 13.11
CA ASN A 68 -11.88 -4.64 14.37
C ASN A 68 -10.41 -5.02 14.59
N ALA A 69 -9.77 -5.72 13.65
CA ALA A 69 -8.37 -6.08 13.75
C ALA A 69 -7.47 -4.84 13.74
N ALA A 70 -6.50 -4.77 14.64
CA ALA A 70 -5.57 -3.64 14.72
C ALA A 70 -4.53 -3.68 13.59
N LYS A 71 -4.12 -4.89 13.16
CA LYS A 71 -3.16 -5.10 12.08
C LYS A 71 -3.71 -6.17 11.11
N PRO A 72 -3.39 -6.10 9.80
CA PRO A 72 -3.87 -7.08 8.84
C PRO A 72 -3.50 -8.53 9.21
N ILE A 73 -2.29 -8.73 9.75
CA ILE A 73 -1.79 -10.04 10.17
C ILE A 73 -2.64 -10.72 11.25
N ASP A 74 -3.37 -9.94 12.06
CA ASP A 74 -4.22 -10.46 13.13
C ASP A 74 -5.44 -11.19 12.55
N LEU A 75 -5.83 -10.89 11.31
CA LEU A 75 -6.87 -11.63 10.59
C LEU A 75 -6.40 -12.98 10.05
N TRP A 76 -5.09 -13.21 9.92
CA TRP A 76 -4.54 -14.43 9.34
C TRP A 76 -4.03 -15.41 10.39
N LYS A 77 -3.36 -14.91 11.44
CA LYS A 77 -2.81 -15.78 12.48
C LYS A 77 -3.94 -16.39 13.33
N PRO A 78 -3.86 -17.67 13.69
CA PRO A 78 -4.76 -18.24 14.68
C PRO A 78 -4.57 -17.51 16.02
N VAL A 79 -5.69 -17.20 16.69
CA VAL A 79 -5.66 -16.69 18.07
C VAL A 79 -4.95 -17.75 18.91
N ARG A 80 -3.91 -17.32 19.62
CA ARG A 80 -3.10 -18.19 20.47
C ARG A 80 -3.76 -18.42 21.81
#